data_AF-A0A2K3MXD2-F1
#
_entry.id   AF-A0A2K3MXD2-F1
#
_cell.length_a   1.000
_cell.length_b   1.000
_cell.length_c   1.000
_cell.angle_alpha   90.00
_cell.angle_beta   90.00
_cell.angle_gamma   90.00
#
_symmetry.space_group_name_H-M   'P 1'
#
loop_
_entity.id
_entity.type
_entity.pdbx_description
1 polymer ?
#
loop_
_entity_poly.entity_id
_entity_poly.type
_entity_poly.pdbx_seq_one_letter_code
_entity_poly.pdbx_strand_id
1 'polypeptide(L)'
;MSFQDIQHGSNPPSRRTQSPSQAVAAGIFQINTAVGTFRRLVDSVGTVKDTPEHRQKLHNTRQRILQLVKDTSAKLKSLSESNRDANANANKKIEDAKLARDFQTTLQEFQKVQQLASERETTYTPAASTSLPTSSGPGEESIEIDAESQPFIRGQLRQEIVLLDNEISFNEAMIEERDQGLREIEEQIGEANEIFKDLAVLVHDQGIVIDDIQSNIDTSAGATSQAKVQLVKASKSVKSKNKLCWWVLLVFVAVLVIFLIILLT
;
A
#
# COMPACT_ATOMS: atom_id res chain seq x y z
N MET A 1 54.46 -24.78 9.77
CA MET A 1 53.01 -25.05 9.82
C MET A 1 52.43 -24.67 8.48
N SER A 2 51.72 -25.60 7.85
CA SER A 2 51.35 -25.58 6.42
C SER A 2 50.20 -24.60 6.14
N PHE A 3 50.24 -23.96 4.97
CA PHE A 3 49.22 -23.03 4.42
C PHE A 3 47.93 -23.75 3.96
N GLN A 4 47.51 -24.81 4.66
CA GLN A 4 46.37 -25.66 4.28
C GLN A 4 45.13 -25.53 5.17
N ASP A 5 45.19 -24.73 6.25
CA ASP A 5 44.05 -24.54 7.17
C ASP A 5 43.10 -23.39 6.79
N ILE A 6 43.22 -22.78 5.59
CA ILE A 6 42.38 -21.64 5.15
C ILE A 6 41.19 -22.06 4.27
N GLN A 7 41.07 -23.33 3.89
CA GLN A 7 39.89 -23.83 3.17
C GLN A 7 39.04 -24.67 4.10
N HIS A 8 37.79 -24.26 4.25
CA HIS A 8 36.60 -24.95 4.82
C HIS A 8 35.98 -24.17 5.97
N GLY A 9 35.14 -23.19 5.63
CA GLY A 9 34.32 -22.50 6.62
C GLY A 9 33.52 -21.29 6.15
N SER A 10 33.37 -21.03 4.84
CA SER A 10 32.39 -20.04 4.36
C SER A 10 31.03 -20.68 4.20
N ASN A 11 30.35 -20.94 5.34
CA ASN A 11 28.91 -21.12 5.32
C ASN A 11 28.29 -19.86 4.69
N PRO A 12 27.41 -19.97 3.69
CA PRO A 12 26.70 -18.83 3.15
C PRO A 12 25.87 -18.19 4.28
N PRO A 13 25.69 -16.85 4.29
CA PRO A 13 24.87 -16.20 5.31
C PRO A 13 23.50 -16.84 5.26
N SER A 14 23.12 -17.51 6.35
CA SER A 14 21.81 -18.12 6.51
C SER A 14 20.77 -17.06 6.16
N ARG A 15 20.05 -17.28 5.05
CA ARG A 15 18.92 -16.45 4.63
C ARG A 15 18.01 -16.36 5.85
N ARG A 16 17.98 -15.20 6.54
CA ARG A 16 17.14 -15.01 7.72
C ARG A 16 15.72 -15.37 7.31
N THR A 17 15.28 -16.55 7.72
CA THR A 17 13.87 -16.95 7.61
C THR A 17 13.12 -15.92 8.43
N GLN A 18 12.30 -15.10 7.77
CA GLN A 18 11.43 -14.14 8.45
C GLN A 18 10.61 -14.92 9.48
N SER A 19 10.44 -14.36 10.68
CA SER A 19 9.53 -14.99 11.64
C SER A 19 8.12 -15.05 11.02
N PRO A 20 7.33 -16.08 11.32
CA PRO A 20 5.95 -16.18 10.86
C PRO A 20 5.12 -14.90 11.16
N SER A 21 5.32 -14.29 12.33
CA SER A 21 4.67 -13.03 12.72
C SER A 21 5.11 -11.85 11.84
N GLN A 22 6.40 -11.76 11.51
CA GLN A 22 6.94 -10.74 10.62
C GLN A 22 6.42 -10.89 9.19
N ALA A 23 6.20 -12.13 8.73
CA ALA A 23 5.62 -12.40 7.41
C ALA A 23 4.16 -11.93 7.32
N VAL A 24 3.37 -12.11 8.38
CA VAL A 24 1.99 -11.59 8.48
C VAL A 24 2.01 -10.06 8.53
N ALA A 25 2.83 -9.45 9.39
CA ALA A 25 2.96 -7.99 9.47
C ALA A 25 3.37 -7.35 8.13
N ALA A 26 4.29 -7.97 7.40
CA ALA A 26 4.69 -7.54 6.07
C ALA A 26 3.52 -7.64 5.06
N GLY A 27 2.73 -8.71 5.13
CA GLY A 27 1.51 -8.86 4.33
C GLY A 27 0.52 -7.73 4.57
N ILE A 28 0.20 -7.45 5.84
CA ILE A 28 -0.70 -6.34 6.24
C ILE A 28 -0.20 -5.00 5.69
N PHE A 29 1.10 -4.71 5.82
CA PHE A 29 1.69 -3.48 5.29
C PHE A 29 1.58 -3.37 3.77
N GLN A 30 1.83 -4.47 3.06
CA GLN A 30 1.70 -4.51 1.60
C GLN A 30 0.25 -4.28 1.16
N ILE A 31 -0.72 -4.86 1.88
CA ILE A 31 -2.14 -4.65 1.61
C ILE A 31 -2.50 -3.18 1.84
N ASN A 32 -2.16 -2.58 2.97
CA ASN A 32 -2.42 -1.15 3.23
C ASN A 32 -1.85 -0.24 2.13
N THR A 33 -0.63 -0.53 1.67
CA THR A 33 0.01 0.22 0.58
C THR A 33 -0.74 0.05 -0.74
N ALA A 34 -1.14 -1.18 -1.06
CA ALA A 34 -1.91 -1.50 -2.26
C ALA A 34 -3.32 -0.87 -2.22
N VAL A 35 -4.00 -0.92 -1.09
CA VAL A 35 -5.32 -0.27 -0.86
C VAL A 35 -5.22 1.23 -1.04
N GLY A 36 -4.20 1.88 -0.50
CA GLY A 36 -3.96 3.31 -0.72
C GLY A 36 -3.72 3.66 -2.19
N THR A 37 -3.07 2.77 -2.94
CA THR A 37 -2.90 2.93 -4.40
C THR A 37 -4.22 2.72 -5.15
N PHE A 38 -4.97 1.67 -4.79
CA PHE A 38 -6.28 1.35 -5.34
C PHE A 38 -7.25 2.51 -5.16
N ARG A 39 -7.31 3.10 -3.96
CA ARG A 39 -8.14 4.28 -3.68
C ARG A 39 -7.85 5.44 -4.64
N ARG A 40 -6.58 5.78 -4.85
CA ARG A 40 -6.21 6.85 -5.80
C ARG A 40 -6.62 6.54 -7.24
N LEU A 41 -6.57 5.25 -7.63
CA LEU A 41 -7.04 4.82 -8.95
C LEU A 41 -8.55 5.00 -9.06
N VAL A 42 -9.30 4.58 -8.04
CA VAL A 42 -10.75 4.74 -7.96
C VAL A 42 -11.15 6.23 -7.95
N ASP A 43 -10.42 7.09 -7.25
CA ASP A 43 -10.70 8.54 -7.23
C ASP A 43 -10.52 9.20 -8.62
N SER A 44 -9.78 8.55 -9.52
CA SER A 44 -9.56 9.03 -10.89
C SER A 44 -10.60 8.49 -11.89
N VAL A 45 -11.43 7.52 -11.48
CA VAL A 45 -12.54 6.99 -12.30
C VAL A 45 -13.57 8.09 -12.54
N GLY A 46 -14.00 8.25 -13.79
CA GLY A 46 -14.94 9.29 -14.22
C GLY A 46 -14.30 10.68 -14.44
N THR A 47 -12.97 10.77 -14.42
CA THR A 47 -12.23 12.00 -14.77
C THR A 47 -11.59 11.88 -16.15
N VAL A 48 -10.97 12.95 -16.66
CA VAL A 48 -10.17 12.91 -17.91
C VAL A 48 -9.01 11.91 -17.90
N LYS A 49 -8.66 11.34 -16.73
CA LYS A 49 -7.63 10.31 -16.57
C LYS A 49 -8.18 8.88 -16.67
N ASP A 50 -9.48 8.74 -16.87
CA ASP A 50 -10.17 7.47 -16.98
C ASP A 50 -9.97 6.87 -18.38
N THR A 51 -8.81 6.22 -18.58
CA THR A 51 -8.45 5.52 -19.82
C THR A 51 -8.55 4.00 -19.65
N PRO A 52 -8.59 3.22 -20.75
CA PRO A 52 -8.54 1.76 -20.67
C PRO A 52 -7.33 1.23 -19.89
N GLU A 53 -6.14 1.85 -20.03
CA GLU A 53 -4.95 1.47 -19.27
C GLU A 53 -5.11 1.76 -17.77
N HIS A 54 -5.80 2.84 -17.41
CA HIS A 54 -6.14 3.16 -16.03
C HIS A 54 -7.09 2.12 -15.43
N ARG A 55 -8.11 1.70 -16.20
CA ARG A 55 -9.06 0.63 -15.83
C ARG A 55 -8.36 -0.70 -15.64
N GLN A 56 -7.48 -1.08 -16.56
CA GLN A 56 -6.67 -2.29 -16.42
C GLN A 56 -5.78 -2.25 -15.16
N LYS A 57 -5.15 -1.09 -14.87
CA LYS A 57 -4.34 -0.93 -13.67
C LYS A 57 -5.16 -1.03 -12.39
N LEU A 58 -6.38 -0.49 -12.40
CA LEU A 58 -7.35 -0.59 -11.31
C LEU A 58 -7.72 -2.05 -11.06
N HIS A 59 -8.05 -2.81 -12.11
CA HIS A 59 -8.33 -4.25 -12.05
C HIS A 59 -7.12 -5.05 -11.51
N ASN A 60 -5.92 -4.86 -12.08
CA ASN A 60 -4.70 -5.56 -11.64
C ASN A 60 -4.37 -5.27 -10.16
N THR A 61 -4.57 -4.03 -9.72
CA THR A 61 -4.32 -3.63 -8.31
C THR A 61 -5.33 -4.32 -7.38
N ARG A 62 -6.59 -4.41 -7.78
CA ARG A 62 -7.65 -5.10 -7.04
C ARG A 62 -7.32 -6.60 -6.87
N GLN A 63 -7.00 -7.29 -7.96
CA GLN A 63 -6.60 -8.71 -7.93
C GLN A 63 -5.38 -8.95 -7.02
N ARG A 64 -4.37 -8.07 -7.11
CA ARG A 64 -3.19 -8.14 -6.22
C ARG A 64 -3.58 -8.02 -4.75
N ILE A 65 -4.52 -7.13 -4.40
CA ILE A 65 -4.97 -6.99 -3.01
C ILE A 65 -5.61 -8.29 -2.53
N LEU A 66 -6.49 -8.92 -3.32
CA LEU A 66 -7.12 -10.20 -2.96
C LEU A 66 -6.09 -11.30 -2.72
N GLN A 67 -5.10 -11.42 -3.61
CA GLN A 67 -4.04 -12.41 -3.43
C GLN A 67 -3.25 -12.17 -2.15
N LEU A 68 -2.89 -10.91 -1.86
CA LEU A 68 -2.23 -10.56 -0.60
C LEU A 68 -3.10 -10.86 0.62
N VAL A 69 -4.41 -10.61 0.54
CA VAL A 69 -5.37 -10.91 1.61
C VAL A 69 -5.44 -12.43 1.84
N LYS A 70 -5.55 -13.24 0.79
CA LYS A 70 -5.54 -14.72 0.90
C LYS A 70 -4.25 -15.22 1.55
N ASP A 71 -3.10 -14.78 1.04
CA ASP A 71 -1.79 -15.20 1.53
C ASP A 71 -1.58 -14.78 3.00
N THR A 72 -1.99 -13.56 3.35
CA THR A 72 -1.87 -13.04 4.72
C THR A 72 -2.81 -13.75 5.67
N SER A 73 -4.05 -14.05 5.24
CA SER A 73 -5.02 -14.84 6.00
C SER A 73 -4.50 -16.25 6.28
N ALA A 74 -4.01 -16.95 5.26
CA ALA A 74 -3.44 -18.29 5.42
C ALA A 74 -2.25 -18.29 6.40
N LYS A 75 -1.35 -17.30 6.29
CA LYS A 75 -0.22 -17.14 7.21
C LYS A 75 -0.69 -16.85 8.64
N LEU A 76 -1.64 -15.95 8.83
CA LEU A 76 -2.20 -15.62 10.14
C LEU A 76 -2.89 -16.83 10.78
N LYS A 77 -3.64 -17.62 10.01
CA LYS A 77 -4.27 -18.85 10.50
C LYS A 77 -3.23 -19.89 10.94
N SER A 78 -2.22 -20.13 10.10
CA SER A 78 -1.13 -21.07 10.45
C SER A 78 -0.34 -20.64 11.69
N LEU A 79 -0.14 -19.32 11.85
CA LEU A 79 0.50 -18.72 13.02
C LEU A 79 -0.34 -18.94 14.29
N SER A 80 -1.65 -18.67 14.21
CA SER A 80 -2.59 -18.88 15.32
C SER A 80 -2.67 -20.35 15.74
N GLU A 81 -2.76 -21.29 14.79
CA GLU A 81 -2.78 -22.74 15.05
C GLU A 81 -1.48 -23.21 15.72
N SER A 82 -0.32 -22.80 15.21
CA SER A 82 0.99 -23.18 15.77
C SER A 82 1.20 -22.71 17.22
N ASN A 83 0.64 -21.55 17.58
CA ASN A 83 0.70 -21.00 18.93
C ASN A 83 -0.42 -21.51 19.84
N ARG A 84 -1.42 -22.23 19.32
CA ARG A 84 -2.47 -22.89 20.10
C ARG A 84 -2.01 -24.24 20.66
N ASP A 85 -1.19 -24.97 19.90
CA ASP A 85 -0.70 -26.32 20.26
C ASP A 85 0.58 -26.28 21.12
N ALA A 86 1.45 -25.31 20.89
CA ALA A 86 2.54 -25.03 21.80
C ALA A 86 1.97 -24.33 23.04
N ASN A 87 2.46 -24.65 24.24
CA ASN A 87 2.18 -23.92 25.48
C ASN A 87 2.71 -22.46 25.36
N ALA A 88 2.03 -21.63 24.57
CA ALA A 88 2.57 -20.39 24.05
C ALA A 88 2.56 -19.33 25.14
N ASN A 89 3.72 -18.68 25.29
CA ASN A 89 3.90 -17.53 26.17
C ASN A 89 2.82 -16.48 25.90
N ALA A 90 2.23 -15.90 26.95
CA ALA A 90 1.17 -14.89 26.85
C ALA A 90 1.52 -13.74 25.88
N ASN A 91 2.80 -13.36 25.81
CA ASN A 91 3.30 -12.33 24.89
C ASN A 91 3.08 -12.67 23.41
N LYS A 92 3.21 -13.94 23.00
CA LYS A 92 2.97 -14.37 21.61
C LYS A 92 1.49 -14.29 21.26
N LYS A 93 0.61 -14.69 22.19
CA LYS A 93 -0.84 -14.56 22.00
C LYS A 93 -1.27 -13.09 21.85
N ILE A 94 -0.64 -12.17 22.58
CA ILE A 94 -0.89 -10.73 22.43
C ILE A 94 -0.44 -10.23 21.04
N GLU A 95 0.74 -10.65 20.57
CA GLU A 95 1.25 -10.28 19.24
C GLU A 95 0.33 -10.79 18.12
N ASP A 96 -0.10 -12.04 18.19
CA ASP A 96 -1.02 -12.66 17.22
C ASP A 96 -2.38 -11.95 17.20
N ALA A 97 -2.94 -11.64 18.38
CA ALA A 97 -4.21 -10.95 18.51
C ALA A 97 -4.13 -9.53 17.93
N LYS A 98 -2.98 -8.87 18.11
CA LYS A 98 -2.73 -7.56 17.51
C LYS A 98 -2.67 -7.65 15.99
N LEU A 99 -1.93 -8.62 15.44
CA LEU A 99 -1.84 -8.82 13.99
C LEU A 99 -3.20 -9.13 13.37
N ALA A 100 -4.04 -9.93 14.06
CA ALA A 100 -5.38 -10.22 13.60
C ALA A 100 -6.28 -8.97 13.58
N ARG A 101 -6.21 -8.11 14.61
CA ARG A 101 -6.94 -6.84 14.65
C ARG A 101 -6.46 -5.85 13.59
N ASP A 102 -5.15 -5.73 13.40
CA ASP A 102 -4.56 -4.86 12.37
C ASP A 102 -5.00 -5.33 10.97
N PHE A 103 -4.97 -6.64 10.72
CA PHE A 103 -5.42 -7.23 9.46
C PHE A 103 -6.92 -7.00 9.22
N GLN A 104 -7.75 -7.19 10.25
CA GLN A 104 -9.19 -6.89 10.18
C GLN A 104 -9.45 -5.43 9.81
N THR A 105 -8.72 -4.50 10.42
CA THR A 105 -8.83 -3.05 10.13
C THR A 105 -8.49 -2.75 8.67
N THR A 106 -7.41 -3.36 8.17
CA THR A 106 -7.00 -3.23 6.76
C THR A 106 -8.04 -3.80 5.80
N LEU A 107 -8.67 -4.93 6.11
CA LEU A 107 -9.74 -5.49 5.28
C LEU A 107 -10.98 -4.58 5.25
N GLN A 108 -11.34 -3.96 6.37
CA GLN A 108 -12.46 -3.01 6.40
C GLN A 108 -12.21 -1.81 5.50
N GLU A 109 -10.99 -1.27 5.51
CA GLU A 109 -10.62 -0.17 4.61
C GLU A 109 -10.69 -0.61 3.14
N PHE A 110 -10.19 -1.81 2.83
CA PHE A 110 -10.31 -2.37 1.48
C PHE A 110 -11.77 -2.49 1.02
N GLN A 111 -12.66 -3.03 1.86
CA GLN A 111 -14.09 -3.16 1.56
C GLN A 111 -14.75 -1.81 1.28
N LYS A 112 -14.44 -0.77 2.07
CA LYS A 112 -14.95 0.59 1.83
C LYS A 112 -14.50 1.14 0.49
N VAL A 113 -13.23 0.98 0.13
CA VAL A 113 -12.71 1.44 -1.15
C VAL A 113 -13.31 0.64 -2.31
N GLN A 114 -13.60 -0.65 -2.11
CA GLN A 114 -14.23 -1.49 -3.13
C GLN A 114 -15.70 -1.15 -3.36
N GLN A 115 -16.46 -0.81 -2.30
CA GLN A 115 -17.81 -0.25 -2.41
C GLN A 115 -17.79 1.07 -3.17
N LEU A 116 -16.87 1.98 -2.81
CA LEU A 116 -16.71 3.24 -3.51
C LEU A 116 -16.33 3.04 -4.98
N ALA A 117 -15.52 2.02 -5.30
CA ALA A 117 -15.26 1.65 -6.69
C ALA A 117 -16.54 1.24 -7.42
N SER A 118 -17.32 0.32 -6.85
CA SER A 118 -18.60 -0.12 -7.43
C SER A 118 -19.57 1.06 -7.67
N GLU A 119 -19.71 1.95 -6.69
CA GLU A 119 -20.55 3.17 -6.81
C GLU A 119 -20.07 4.10 -7.94
N ARG A 120 -18.75 4.27 -8.10
CA ARG A 120 -18.19 5.14 -9.14
C ARG A 120 -18.26 4.53 -10.53
N GLU A 121 -18.10 3.22 -10.64
CA GLU A 121 -18.23 2.51 -11.91
C GLU A 121 -19.69 2.46 -12.39
N THR A 122 -20.65 2.36 -11.46
CA THR A 122 -22.09 2.39 -11.76
C THR A 122 -22.64 3.79 -12.03
N THR A 123 -22.14 4.83 -11.36
CA THR A 123 -22.59 6.22 -11.57
C THR A 123 -22.09 6.81 -12.89
N TYR A 124 -20.94 6.35 -13.40
CA TYR A 124 -20.42 6.76 -14.70
C TYR A 124 -21.03 5.91 -15.81
N THR A 125 -22.35 6.01 -16.01
CA THR A 125 -22.88 5.96 -17.37
C THR A 125 -22.19 7.09 -18.13
N PRO A 126 -21.59 6.87 -19.32
CA PRO A 126 -21.39 8.00 -20.20
C PRO A 126 -22.78 8.60 -20.32
N ALA A 127 -22.97 9.79 -19.74
CA ALA A 127 -24.14 10.57 -20.06
C ALA A 127 -24.13 10.54 -21.57
N ALA A 128 -25.14 9.89 -22.16
CA ALA A 128 -25.48 10.15 -23.52
C ALA A 128 -25.47 11.67 -23.58
N SER A 129 -24.44 12.23 -24.21
CA SER A 129 -24.45 13.60 -24.68
C SER A 129 -25.50 13.60 -25.78
N THR A 130 -26.74 13.36 -25.41
CA THR A 130 -27.95 13.80 -26.07
C THR A 130 -28.00 15.31 -25.89
N SER A 131 -27.01 15.99 -26.47
CA SER A 131 -27.24 17.27 -27.10
C SER A 131 -27.51 16.99 -28.58
N LEU A 132 -28.52 16.16 -28.87
CA LEU A 132 -29.27 16.34 -30.10
C LEU A 132 -30.36 17.37 -29.77
N PRO A 133 -30.40 18.54 -30.43
CA PRO A 133 -31.62 19.31 -30.48
C PRO A 133 -32.65 18.47 -31.23
N THR A 134 -33.51 17.78 -30.49
CA THR A 134 -34.75 17.21 -31.03
C THR A 134 -35.63 18.37 -31.45
N SER A 135 -35.48 18.80 -32.70
CA SER A 135 -36.52 19.52 -33.43
C SER A 135 -37.49 18.47 -33.98
N SER A 136 -38.39 18.01 -33.12
CA SER A 136 -39.56 17.22 -33.54
C SER A 136 -40.80 17.90 -32.98
N GLY A 137 -41.28 18.90 -33.73
CA GLY A 137 -42.66 19.36 -33.67
C GLY A 137 -43.47 18.66 -34.78
N PRO A 138 -44.75 18.32 -34.55
CA PRO A 138 -45.51 17.44 -35.43
C PRO A 138 -46.08 18.22 -36.61
N GLY A 139 -45.69 17.84 -37.82
CA GLY A 139 -46.24 18.39 -39.06
C GLY A 139 -46.07 17.37 -40.18
N GLU A 140 -47.19 16.77 -40.59
CA GLU A 140 -47.30 16.05 -41.84
C GLU A 140 -47.01 17.01 -43.00
N GLU A 141 -45.77 17.04 -43.50
CA GLU A 141 -45.50 17.53 -44.85
C GLU A 141 -44.52 16.57 -45.53
N SER A 142 -45.08 15.83 -46.49
CA SER A 142 -44.36 15.06 -47.50
C SER A 142 -43.38 15.97 -48.24
N ILE A 143 -42.10 15.88 -47.92
CA ILE A 143 -41.04 16.49 -48.72
C ILE A 143 -40.77 15.55 -49.90
N GLU A 144 -41.37 15.85 -51.06
CA GLU A 144 -40.89 15.37 -52.35
C GLU A 144 -39.49 15.99 -52.59
N ILE A 145 -38.45 15.19 -52.35
CA ILE A 145 -37.07 15.60 -52.61
C ILE A 145 -36.80 15.46 -54.11
N ASP A 146 -36.68 16.62 -54.77
CA ASP A 146 -36.26 16.76 -56.16
C ASP A 146 -34.91 16.06 -56.44
N ALA A 147 -34.85 15.34 -57.55
CA ALA A 147 -33.89 14.26 -57.80
C ALA A 147 -32.48 14.72 -58.24
N GLU A 148 -32.20 16.03 -58.33
CA GLU A 148 -30.91 16.54 -58.85
C GLU A 148 -29.87 16.92 -57.77
N SER A 149 -30.21 16.97 -56.48
CA SER A 149 -29.28 17.38 -55.40
C SER A 149 -28.71 16.21 -54.57
N GLN A 150 -28.95 14.97 -54.98
CA GLN A 150 -28.77 13.78 -54.15
C GLN A 150 -27.34 13.33 -53.78
N PRO A 151 -26.26 13.45 -54.58
CA PRO A 151 -25.01 12.76 -54.26
C PRO A 151 -24.25 13.42 -53.09
N PHE A 152 -24.34 14.74 -52.94
CA PHE A 152 -23.59 15.47 -51.90
C PHE A 152 -24.23 15.30 -50.51
N ILE A 153 -25.54 15.50 -50.40
CA ILE A 153 -26.28 15.36 -49.14
C ILE A 153 -26.27 13.91 -48.65
N ARG A 154 -26.40 12.93 -49.56
CA ARG A 154 -26.31 11.50 -49.22
C ARG A 154 -24.90 11.08 -48.81
N GLY A 155 -23.86 11.70 -49.36
CA GLY A 155 -22.47 11.50 -48.95
C GLY A 155 -22.22 12.00 -47.53
N GLN A 156 -22.70 13.20 -47.20
CA GLN A 156 -22.58 13.79 -45.86
C GLN A 156 -23.35 13.00 -44.81
N LEU A 157 -24.61 12.63 -45.09
CA LEU A 157 -25.42 11.80 -44.18
C LEU A 157 -24.77 10.43 -43.93
N ARG A 158 -24.17 9.83 -44.95
CA ARG A 158 -23.50 8.52 -44.83
C ARG A 158 -22.20 8.63 -44.03
N GLN A 159 -21.46 9.72 -44.15
CA GLN A 159 -20.26 9.96 -43.35
C GLN A 159 -20.60 10.23 -41.88
N GLU A 160 -21.70 10.95 -41.62
CA GLU A 160 -22.24 11.18 -40.28
C GLU A 160 -22.71 9.86 -39.63
N ILE A 161 -23.43 9.02 -40.37
CA ILE A 161 -23.85 7.68 -39.91
C ILE A 161 -22.64 6.79 -39.57
N VAL A 162 -21.57 6.82 -40.38
CA VAL A 162 -20.35 6.02 -40.10
C VAL A 162 -19.60 6.52 -38.88
N LEU A 163 -19.58 7.83 -38.64
CA LEU A 163 -18.99 8.40 -37.41
C LEU A 163 -19.80 8.03 -36.17
N LEU A 164 -21.14 8.11 -36.27
CA LEU A 164 -22.05 7.69 -35.20
C LEU A 164 -21.93 6.18 -34.93
N ASP A 165 -21.82 5.35 -35.97
CA ASP A 165 -21.66 3.90 -35.84
C ASP A 165 -20.33 3.53 -35.16
N ASN A 166 -19.24 4.25 -35.49
CA ASN A 166 -17.95 4.10 -34.82
C ASN A 166 -18.03 4.50 -33.34
N GLU A 167 -18.68 5.64 -33.04
CA GLU A 167 -18.92 6.12 -31.68
C GLU A 167 -19.82 5.16 -30.87
N ILE A 168 -20.86 4.59 -31.48
CA ILE A 168 -21.72 3.59 -30.88
C ILE A 168 -20.94 2.31 -30.59
N SER A 169 -20.15 1.80 -31.54
CA SER A 169 -19.35 0.58 -31.33
C SER A 169 -18.28 0.76 -30.26
N PHE A 170 -17.67 1.96 -30.19
CA PHE A 170 -16.71 2.30 -29.15
C PHE A 170 -17.38 2.38 -27.78
N ASN A 171 -18.55 3.02 -27.71
CA ASN A 171 -19.33 3.11 -26.48
C ASN A 171 -19.84 1.73 -26.02
N GLU A 172 -20.25 0.86 -26.94
CA GLU A 172 -20.69 -0.51 -26.65
C GLU A 172 -19.54 -1.36 -26.10
N ALA A 173 -18.35 -1.30 -26.71
CA ALA A 173 -17.15 -1.98 -26.19
C ALA A 173 -16.76 -1.48 -24.79
N MET A 174 -16.92 -0.19 -24.52
CA MET A 174 -16.70 0.40 -23.19
C MET A 174 -17.75 -0.05 -22.17
N ILE A 175 -19.00 -0.26 -22.58
CA ILE A 175 -20.07 -0.78 -21.71
C ILE A 175 -19.83 -2.26 -21.39
N GLU A 176 -19.42 -3.07 -22.36
CA GLU A 176 -19.14 -4.50 -22.15
C GLU A 176 -17.94 -4.72 -21.20
N GLU A 177 -16.87 -3.93 -21.36
CA GLU A 177 -15.71 -3.95 -20.43
C GLU A 177 -16.13 -3.57 -18.99
N ARG A 178 -17.10 -2.67 -18.84
CA ARG A 178 -17.64 -2.25 -17.53
C ARG A 178 -18.46 -3.35 -16.86
N ASP A 179 -19.39 -3.96 -17.59
CA ASP A 179 -20.25 -5.01 -17.04
C ASP A 179 -19.43 -6.22 -16.57
N GLN A 180 -18.37 -6.56 -17.30
CA GLN A 180 -17.41 -7.56 -16.88
C GLN A 180 -16.66 -7.12 -15.61
N GLY A 181 -16.16 -5.89 -15.58
CA GLY A 181 -15.47 -5.34 -14.41
C GLY A 181 -16.35 -5.30 -13.14
N LEU A 182 -17.64 -5.00 -13.28
CA LEU A 182 -18.58 -4.92 -12.16
C LEU A 182 -18.90 -6.31 -11.59
N ARG A 183 -19.13 -7.31 -12.44
CA ARG A 183 -19.33 -8.71 -12.01
C ARG A 183 -18.11 -9.24 -11.26
N GLU A 184 -16.92 -8.95 -11.75
CA GLU A 184 -15.67 -9.33 -11.07
C GLU A 184 -15.52 -8.63 -9.73
N ILE A 185 -15.92 -7.35 -9.61
CA ILE A 185 -15.95 -6.66 -8.32
C ILE A 185 -16.87 -7.38 -7.34
N GLU A 186 -18.07 -7.77 -7.76
CA GLU A 186 -19.05 -8.44 -6.90
C GLU A 186 -18.54 -9.79 -6.38
N GLU A 187 -17.98 -10.63 -7.26
CA GLU A 187 -17.39 -11.91 -6.87
C GLU A 187 -16.28 -11.71 -5.82
N GLN A 188 -15.42 -10.74 -6.07
CA GLN A 188 -14.28 -10.43 -5.22
C GLN A 188 -14.69 -9.81 -3.87
N ILE A 189 -15.76 -9.01 -3.82
CA ILE A 189 -16.36 -8.54 -2.56
C ILE A 189 -16.84 -9.73 -1.74
N GLY A 190 -17.49 -10.71 -2.39
CA GLY A 190 -17.94 -11.94 -1.74
C GLY A 190 -16.78 -12.67 -1.06
N GLU A 191 -15.69 -12.89 -1.80
CA GLU A 191 -14.50 -13.57 -1.29
C GLU A 191 -13.83 -12.83 -0.13
N ALA A 192 -13.66 -11.50 -0.24
CA ALA A 192 -13.12 -10.70 0.86
C ALA A 192 -14.02 -10.73 2.11
N ASN A 193 -15.33 -10.82 1.93
CA ASN A 193 -16.30 -10.91 3.03
C ASN A 193 -16.23 -12.26 3.76
N GLU A 194 -16.02 -13.36 3.04
CA GLU A 194 -15.80 -14.66 3.70
C GLU A 194 -14.54 -14.64 4.57
N ILE A 195 -13.43 -14.12 4.05
CA ILE A 195 -12.19 -13.97 4.83
C ILE A 195 -12.42 -13.05 6.04
N PHE A 196 -13.18 -11.97 5.88
CA PHE A 196 -13.51 -11.06 6.97
C PHE A 196 -14.28 -11.76 8.11
N LYS A 197 -15.26 -12.61 7.77
CA LYS A 197 -16.02 -13.38 8.77
C LYS A 197 -15.11 -14.36 9.51
N ASP A 198 -14.25 -15.06 8.79
CA ASP A 198 -13.28 -15.99 9.39
C ASP A 198 -12.32 -15.28 10.36
N LEU A 199 -11.89 -14.06 10.02
CA LEU A 199 -11.04 -13.25 10.90
C LEU A 199 -11.78 -12.75 12.13
N ALA A 200 -13.06 -12.37 12.01
CA ALA A 200 -13.85 -11.92 13.14
C ALA A 200 -13.96 -13.01 14.21
N VAL A 201 -14.09 -14.27 13.81
CA VAL A 201 -14.02 -15.43 14.71
C VAL A 201 -12.64 -15.51 15.37
N LEU A 202 -11.56 -15.41 14.57
CA LEU A 202 -10.19 -15.47 15.08
C LEU A 202 -9.90 -14.37 16.12
N VAL A 203 -10.41 -13.15 15.92
CA VAL A 203 -10.21 -12.01 16.84
C VAL A 203 -11.11 -12.12 18.08
N HIS A 204 -12.36 -12.59 17.93
CA HIS A 204 -13.30 -12.74 19.05
C HIS A 204 -12.85 -13.80 20.06
N ASP A 205 -12.35 -14.95 19.58
CA ASP A 205 -11.88 -16.05 20.43
C ASP A 205 -10.64 -15.70 21.27
N GLN A 206 -9.93 -14.62 20.93
CA GLN A 206 -8.67 -14.28 21.58
C GLN A 206 -8.82 -13.56 22.93
N GLY A 207 -10.00 -13.03 23.29
CA GLY A 207 -10.39 -12.64 24.66
C GLY A 207 -9.46 -11.70 25.47
N ILE A 208 -8.36 -11.24 24.88
CA ILE A 208 -7.32 -10.44 25.53
C ILE A 208 -7.69 -8.97 25.39
N VAL A 209 -7.76 -8.27 26.52
CA VAL A 209 -7.73 -6.81 26.58
C VAL A 209 -6.36 -6.38 26.04
N ILE A 210 -6.28 -6.14 24.73
CA ILE A 210 -5.10 -5.51 24.13
C ILE A 210 -5.20 -4.04 24.51
N ASP A 211 -4.40 -3.64 25.49
CA ASP A 211 -4.28 -2.24 25.86
C ASP A 211 -3.76 -1.45 24.64
N ASP A 212 -4.46 -0.37 24.34
CA ASP A 212 -4.41 0.31 23.06
C ASP A 212 -3.06 1.02 22.81
N ILE A 213 -2.88 1.39 21.55
CA ILE A 213 -1.71 1.94 20.85
C ILE A 213 -0.95 3.13 21.51
N GLN A 214 -1.32 3.59 22.71
CA GLN A 214 -0.66 4.71 23.40
C GLN A 214 0.73 4.35 23.95
N SER A 215 0.93 3.12 24.44
CA SER A 215 2.18 2.72 25.14
C SER A 215 3.42 2.68 24.22
N ASN A 216 3.25 2.32 22.94
CA ASN A 216 4.39 2.15 22.04
C ASN A 216 4.90 3.47 21.43
N ILE A 217 4.01 4.47 21.29
CA ILE A 217 4.39 5.82 20.85
C ILE A 217 5.09 6.59 21.99
N ASP A 218 4.61 6.44 23.22
CA ASP A 218 5.20 7.08 24.40
C ASP A 218 6.58 6.50 24.73
N THR A 219 6.76 5.19 24.55
CA THR A 219 8.07 4.53 24.71
C THR A 219 9.07 4.99 23.64
N SER A 220 8.63 5.16 22.39
CA SER A 220 9.50 5.62 21.27
C SER A 220 9.84 7.11 21.36
N ALA A 221 8.89 7.95 21.77
CA ALA A 221 9.11 9.37 22.06
C ALA A 221 10.05 9.56 23.26
N GLY A 222 9.86 8.76 24.32
CA GLY A 222 10.73 8.71 25.49
C GLY A 222 12.16 8.29 25.14
N ALA A 223 12.33 7.23 24.35
CA ALA A 223 13.64 6.75 23.90
C ALA A 223 14.38 7.78 23.02
N THR A 224 13.66 8.48 22.14
CA THR A 224 14.24 9.55 21.28
C THR A 224 14.64 10.78 22.10
N SER A 225 13.84 11.15 23.10
CA SER A 225 14.17 12.24 24.03
C SER A 225 15.43 11.91 24.85
N GLN A 226 15.51 10.69 25.39
CA GLN A 226 16.70 10.23 26.12
C GLN A 226 17.95 10.13 25.24
N ALA A 227 17.82 9.70 23.98
CA ALA A 227 18.94 9.68 23.03
C ALA A 227 19.49 11.08 22.75
N LYS A 228 18.63 12.10 22.61
CA LYS A 228 19.07 13.50 22.47
C LYS A 228 19.82 14.00 23.70
N VAL A 229 19.35 13.67 24.90
CA VAL A 229 20.02 14.03 26.16
C VAL A 229 21.40 13.38 26.26
N GLN A 230 21.53 12.11 25.87
CA GLN A 230 22.81 11.39 25.88
C GLN A 230 23.80 11.96 24.85
N LEU A 231 23.35 12.36 23.65
CA LEU A 231 24.18 13.02 22.64
C LEU A 231 24.71 14.39 23.10
N VAL A 232 23.88 15.19 23.78
CA VAL A 232 24.30 16.48 24.35
C VAL A 232 25.32 16.27 25.48
N LYS A 233 25.10 15.27 26.34
CA LYS A 233 26.04 14.95 27.43
C LYS A 233 27.37 14.43 26.90
N ALA A 234 27.36 13.59 25.86
CA ALA A 234 28.55 13.08 25.19
C ALA A 234 29.36 14.20 24.53
N SER A 235 28.71 15.09 23.77
CA SER A 235 29.40 16.22 23.11
C SER A 235 30.03 17.21 24.11
N LYS A 236 29.38 17.44 25.26
CA LYS A 236 29.93 18.28 26.34
C LYS A 236 31.12 17.61 27.04
N SER A 237 31.10 16.28 27.19
CA SER A 237 32.20 15.50 27.79
C SER A 237 33.47 15.52 26.94
N VAL A 238 33.35 15.46 25.61
CA VAL A 238 34.52 15.51 24.70
C VAL A 238 35.21 16.88 24.74
N LYS A 239 34.45 17.99 24.79
CA LYS A 239 35.03 19.35 24.90
C LYS A 239 35.84 19.57 26.19
N SER A 240 35.46 18.90 27.29
CA SER A 240 36.15 19.06 28.58
C SER A 240 37.50 18.32 28.65
N LYS A 241 37.62 17.18 27.96
CA LYS A 241 38.84 16.35 28.00
C LYS A 241 40.04 17.00 27.28
N ASN A 242 39.79 17.84 26.28
CA ASN A 242 40.84 18.57 25.55
C ASN A 242 41.61 19.56 26.45
N LYS A 243 40.96 20.14 27.47
CA LYS A 243 41.62 21.09 28.39
C LYS A 243 42.58 20.40 29.37
N LEU A 244 42.23 19.19 29.81
CA LEU A 244 43.04 18.44 30.78
C LEU A 244 44.29 17.85 30.11
N CYS A 245 44.16 17.38 28.86
CA CYS A 245 45.31 16.93 28.06
C CYS A 245 46.33 18.05 27.81
N TRP A 246 45.87 19.28 27.54
CA TRP A 246 46.74 20.45 27.39
C TRP A 246 47.51 20.80 28.68
N TRP A 247 46.86 20.68 29.84
CA TRP A 247 47.52 20.93 31.13
C TRP A 247 48.61 19.89 31.44
N VAL A 248 48.33 18.61 31.18
CA VAL A 248 49.31 17.53 31.35
C VAL A 248 50.51 17.70 30.41
N LEU A 249 50.26 18.09 29.15
CA LEU A 249 51.32 18.37 28.18
C LEU A 249 52.23 19.51 28.65
N LEU A 250 51.67 20.60 29.18
CA LEU A 250 52.42 21.75 29.67
C LEU A 250 53.33 21.35 30.85
N VAL A 251 52.80 20.61 31.82
CA VAL A 251 53.59 20.12 32.97
C VAL A 251 54.72 19.21 32.52
N PHE A 252 54.46 18.30 31.57
CA PHE A 252 55.49 17.41 31.03
C PHE A 252 56.63 18.17 30.34
N VAL A 253 56.30 19.19 29.54
CA VAL A 253 57.30 20.06 28.90
C VAL A 253 58.13 20.83 29.95
N ALA A 254 57.49 21.35 31.00
CA ALA A 254 58.20 22.07 32.06
C ALA A 254 59.20 21.16 32.80
N VAL A 255 58.82 19.92 33.11
CA VAL A 255 59.70 18.94 33.76
C VAL A 255 60.90 18.59 32.85
N LEU A 256 60.67 18.41 31.55
CA LEU A 256 61.75 18.16 30.59
C LEU A 256 62.75 19.31 30.50
N VAL A 257 62.27 20.56 30.52
CA VAL A 257 63.15 21.74 30.50
C VAL A 257 64.01 21.81 31.76
N ILE A 258 63.43 21.56 32.95
CA ILE A 258 64.19 21.55 34.21
C ILE A 258 65.25 20.45 34.19
N PHE A 259 64.89 19.24 33.74
CA PHE A 259 65.83 18.13 33.62
C PHE A 259 66.99 18.44 32.67
N LEU A 260 66.71 19.08 31.53
CA LEU A 260 67.74 19.53 30.60
C LEU A 260 68.68 20.56 31.22
N ILE A 261 68.17 21.54 31.97
CA ILE A 261 69.01 22.54 32.65
C ILE A 261 69.94 21.88 33.66
N ILE A 262 69.45 20.92 34.45
CA ILE A 262 70.27 20.19 35.42
C ILE A 262 71.34 19.35 34.73
N LEU A 263 71.06 18.77 33.55
CA LEU A 263 72.05 18.00 32.79
C LEU A 263 73.11 18.87 32.12
N LEU A 264 72.77 20.12 31.77
CA LEU A 264 73.66 21.04 31.06
C LEU A 264 74.51 21.92 31.99
N THR A 265 74.15 21.96 33.28
CA THR A 265 74.86 22.68 34.36
C THR A 265 75.81 21.71 35.08
#